data_AF-A0A7K4AN54-F1
#
_entry.id   AF-A0A7K4AN54-F1
#
_cell.length_a   1.000
_cell.length_b   1.000
_cell.length_c   1.000
_cell.angle_alpha   90.00
_cell.angle_beta   90.00
_cell.angle_gamma   90.00
#
_symmetry.space_group_name_H-M   'P 1'
#
loop_
_entity.id
_entity.type
_entity.pdbx_description
1 polymer ?
#
loop_
_entity_poly.entity_id
_entity_poly.type
_entity_poly.pdbx_seq_one_letter_code
_entity_poly.pdbx_strand_id
1 'polypeptide(L)'
;KFLARFKPENILVSSARQYGQKPAKIFGKTMGAKVFAGRFVPGILTNPEVPDYIEPEVLLVTDPAADQQAIAEALNVGIPIVALCDANNETRNVDLVIPTNNKGRRALACVYWLLTREMLKEQGILENNEDFKLTMDDFEASL
;
A
#
# COMPACT_ATOMS: atom_id res chain seq x y z
N LYS A 1 12.05 4.24 7.33
CA LYS A 1 12.42 5.51 6.65
C LYS A 1 12.29 5.50 5.13
N PHE A 2 12.23 4.35 4.43
CA PHE A 2 12.15 4.34 2.95
C PHE A 2 10.91 5.07 2.41
N LEU A 3 9.71 4.66 2.83
CA LEU A 3 8.45 5.26 2.38
C LEU A 3 8.28 6.74 2.78
N ALA A 4 8.85 7.17 3.91
CA ALA A 4 8.74 8.55 4.39
C ALA A 4 9.53 9.58 3.56
N ARG A 5 10.44 9.13 2.69
CA ARG A 5 11.22 10.00 1.80
C ARG A 5 10.40 10.48 0.60
N PHE A 6 9.34 9.77 0.25
CA PHE A 6 8.47 10.09 -0.88
C PHE A 6 7.35 11.02 -0.42
N LYS A 7 6.88 11.88 -1.33
CA LYS A 7 5.67 12.67 -1.08
C LYS A 7 4.46 11.72 -1.01
N PRO A 8 3.53 11.89 -0.06
CA PRO A 8 2.41 10.98 0.08
C PRO A 8 1.58 10.81 -1.21
N GLU A 9 1.40 11.88 -1.97
CA GLU A 9 0.66 11.91 -3.24
C GLU A 9 1.26 11.02 -4.34
N ASN A 10 2.57 10.77 -4.25
CA ASN A 10 3.34 9.97 -5.21
C ASN A 10 3.44 8.49 -4.78
N ILE A 11 2.83 8.11 -3.67
CA ILE A 11 2.75 6.73 -3.20
C ILE A 11 1.48 6.11 -3.77
N LEU A 12 1.64 5.00 -4.50
CA LEU A 12 0.52 4.18 -4.93
C LEU A 12 0.40 2.94 -4.06
N VAL A 13 -0.79 2.67 -3.55
CA VAL A 13 -1.11 1.42 -2.85
C VAL A 13 -2.05 0.57 -3.70
N SER A 14 -1.67 -0.68 -3.99
CA SER A 14 -2.54 -1.66 -4.66
C SER A 14 -2.95 -2.77 -3.68
N SER A 15 -4.25 -3.06 -3.66
CA SER A 15 -4.81 -4.16 -2.90
C SER A 15 -5.97 -4.82 -3.63
N ALA A 16 -5.69 -5.90 -4.36
CA ALA A 16 -6.74 -6.73 -4.96
C ALA A 16 -7.55 -7.53 -3.91
N ARG A 17 -6.92 -7.92 -2.80
CA ARG A 17 -7.55 -8.69 -1.70
C ARG A 17 -8.68 -7.92 -1.03
N GLN A 18 -9.86 -8.55 -0.88
CA GLN A 18 -11.04 -7.96 -0.24
C GLN A 18 -10.75 -7.42 1.17
N TYR A 19 -10.07 -8.20 2.02
CA TYR A 19 -9.73 -7.77 3.38
C TYR A 19 -8.68 -6.66 3.44
N GLY A 20 -7.87 -6.49 2.39
CA GLY A 20 -6.88 -5.41 2.28
C GLY A 20 -7.45 -4.10 1.74
N GLN A 21 -8.63 -4.12 1.11
CA GLN A 21 -9.22 -2.93 0.48
C GLN A 21 -9.58 -1.84 1.50
N LYS A 22 -10.23 -2.21 2.62
CA LYS A 22 -10.59 -1.25 3.66
C LYS A 22 -9.36 -0.60 4.32
N PRO A 23 -8.37 -1.37 4.83
CA PRO A 23 -7.20 -0.76 5.46
C PRO A 23 -6.37 0.07 4.47
N ALA A 24 -6.23 -0.36 3.21
CA ALA A 24 -5.57 0.43 2.17
C ALA A 24 -6.28 1.76 1.92
N LYS A 25 -7.63 1.78 1.84
CA LYS A 25 -8.41 3.02 1.66
C LYS A 25 -8.23 3.99 2.82
N ILE A 26 -8.19 3.49 4.06
CA ILE A 26 -8.01 4.35 5.25
C ILE A 26 -6.59 4.90 5.30
N PHE A 27 -5.59 4.07 4.98
CA PHE A 27 -4.21 4.50 4.80
C PHE A 27 -4.11 5.64 3.78
N GLY A 28 -4.71 5.48 2.59
CA GLY A 28 -4.75 6.52 1.55
C GLY A 28 -5.41 7.81 2.01
N LYS A 29 -6.56 7.73 2.69
CA LYS A 29 -7.26 8.91 3.23
C LYS A 29 -6.45 9.65 4.29
N THR A 30 -5.71 8.92 5.12
CA THR A 30 -4.95 9.50 6.24
C THR A 30 -3.65 10.12 5.75
N MET A 31 -2.95 9.43 4.84
CA MET A 31 -1.65 9.88 4.32
C MET A 31 -1.80 10.85 3.13
N GLY A 32 -2.91 10.81 2.40
CA GLY A 32 -3.03 11.46 1.09
C GLY A 32 -2.45 10.62 -0.06
N ALA A 33 -2.24 9.31 0.15
CA ALA A 33 -1.73 8.40 -0.87
C ALA A 33 -2.83 7.94 -1.83
N LYS A 34 -2.45 7.68 -3.10
CA LYS A 34 -3.36 7.12 -4.09
C LYS A 34 -3.54 5.63 -3.84
N VAL A 35 -4.79 5.16 -3.89
CA VAL A 35 -5.12 3.77 -3.54
C VAL A 35 -6.01 3.14 -4.59
N PHE A 36 -5.54 2.03 -5.15
CA PHE A 36 -6.36 1.10 -5.93
C PHE A 36 -6.75 -0.08 -5.06
N ALA A 37 -7.96 0.00 -4.52
CA ALA A 37 -8.58 -1.04 -3.73
C ALA A 37 -9.59 -1.81 -4.57
N GLY A 38 -9.17 -2.94 -5.13
CA GLY A 38 -9.97 -3.75 -6.04
C GLY A 38 -9.17 -4.24 -7.25
N ARG A 39 -9.85 -4.46 -8.37
CA ARG A 39 -9.20 -4.88 -9.61
C ARG A 39 -8.29 -3.77 -10.13
N PHE A 40 -7.01 -4.05 -10.29
CA PHE A 40 -6.08 -3.18 -10.99
C PHE A 40 -6.39 -3.22 -12.49
N VAL A 41 -6.73 -2.07 -13.08
CA VAL A 41 -6.99 -1.97 -14.52
C VAL A 41 -5.65 -1.92 -15.24
N PRO A 42 -5.39 -2.82 -16.20
CA PRO A 42 -4.17 -2.76 -16.99
C PRO A 42 -4.03 -1.42 -17.72
N GLY A 43 -2.84 -0.82 -17.68
CA GLY A 43 -2.55 0.44 -18.36
C GLY A 43 -2.54 1.67 -17.45
N ILE A 44 -2.88 1.53 -16.16
CA ILE A 44 -2.88 2.66 -15.20
C ILE A 44 -1.51 3.32 -15.07
N LEU A 45 -0.41 2.56 -15.17
CA LEU A 45 0.94 3.12 -15.04
C LEU A 45 1.62 3.33 -16.39
N THR A 46 1.13 2.70 -17.45
CA THR A 46 1.83 2.58 -18.73
C THR A 46 1.12 3.29 -19.89
N ASN A 47 -0.20 3.51 -19.81
CA ASN A 47 -0.98 4.12 -20.88
C ASN A 47 -1.61 5.46 -20.44
N PRO A 48 -1.10 6.61 -20.96
CA PRO A 48 -1.62 7.93 -20.61
C PRO A 48 -3.03 8.23 -21.16
N GLU A 49 -3.55 7.43 -22.09
CA GLU A 49 -4.91 7.59 -22.61
C GLU A 49 -5.98 7.04 -21.64
N VAL A 50 -5.58 6.24 -20.66
CA VAL A 50 -6.51 5.72 -19.64
C VAL A 50 -6.87 6.86 -18.68
N PRO A 51 -8.16 7.08 -18.36
CA PRO A 51 -8.58 8.19 -17.50
C PRO A 51 -7.99 8.14 -16.09
N ASP A 52 -7.70 6.94 -15.59
CA ASP A 52 -7.11 6.70 -14.26
C ASP A 52 -5.57 6.62 -14.31
N TYR A 53 -4.93 7.12 -15.37
CA TYR A 53 -3.48 7.11 -15.51
C TYR A 53 -2.80 7.90 -14.39
N ILE A 54 -1.77 7.30 -13.78
CA ILE A 54 -0.97 7.94 -12.74
C ILE A 54 0.51 7.54 -12.84
N GLU A 55 1.37 8.46 -12.44
CA GLU A 55 2.83 8.26 -12.37
C GLU A 55 3.30 8.33 -10.91
N PRO A 56 3.20 7.24 -10.14
CA PRO A 56 3.72 7.19 -8.78
C PRO A 56 5.23 7.00 -8.77
N GLU A 57 5.88 7.40 -7.67
CA GLU A 57 7.32 7.17 -7.45
C GLU A 57 7.61 5.87 -6.70
N VAL A 58 6.59 5.29 -6.03
CA VAL A 58 6.73 4.03 -5.31
C VAL A 58 5.39 3.28 -5.28
N LEU A 59 5.46 1.95 -5.41
CA LEU A 59 4.32 1.06 -5.31
C LEU A 59 4.37 0.27 -4.00
N LEU A 60 3.29 0.31 -3.21
CA LEU A 60 3.04 -0.55 -2.06
C LEU A 60 1.98 -1.59 -2.42
N VAL A 61 2.32 -2.86 -2.30
CA VAL A 61 1.46 -3.99 -2.66
C VAL A 61 1.06 -4.80 -1.43
N THR A 62 -0.23 -5.12 -1.29
CA THR A 62 -0.73 -5.97 -0.19
C THR A 62 -0.43 -7.45 -0.39
N ASP A 63 -0.52 -7.96 -1.61
CA ASP A 63 -0.22 -9.37 -1.91
C ASP A 63 0.40 -9.48 -3.30
N PRO A 64 1.70 -9.81 -3.41
CA PRO A 64 2.37 -9.98 -4.70
C PRO A 64 1.69 -10.96 -5.65
N ALA A 65 1.02 -11.99 -5.11
CA ALA A 65 0.37 -13.00 -5.93
C ALA A 65 -0.95 -12.51 -6.53
N ALA A 66 -1.68 -11.64 -5.82
CA ALA A 66 -2.95 -11.10 -6.29
C ALA A 66 -2.76 -9.83 -7.16
N ASP A 67 -1.72 -9.06 -6.89
CA ASP A 67 -1.44 -7.77 -7.51
C ASP A 67 -0.30 -7.85 -8.57
N GLN A 68 -0.14 -9.02 -9.21
CA GLN A 68 0.90 -9.26 -10.23
C GLN A 68 0.87 -8.24 -11.37
N GLN A 69 -0.31 -7.77 -11.76
CA GLN A 69 -0.46 -6.75 -12.81
C GLN A 69 0.20 -5.43 -12.41
N ALA A 70 -0.01 -4.98 -11.17
CA ALA A 70 0.60 -3.76 -10.66
C ALA A 70 2.13 -3.88 -10.60
N ILE A 71 2.63 -5.05 -10.19
CA ILE A 71 4.08 -5.35 -10.18
C ILE A 71 4.66 -5.33 -11.59
N ALA A 72 4.01 -5.99 -12.55
CA ALA A 72 4.48 -6.03 -13.93
C ALA A 72 4.55 -4.64 -14.57
N GLU A 73 3.54 -3.79 -14.34
CA GLU A 73 3.55 -2.42 -14.84
C GLU A 73 4.58 -1.55 -14.11
N ALA A 74 4.72 -1.68 -12.80
CA ALA A 74 5.73 -0.97 -12.03
C ALA A 74 7.16 -1.28 -12.52
N LEU A 75 7.43 -2.53 -12.92
CA LEU A 75 8.70 -2.91 -13.52
C LEU A 75 8.94 -2.28 -14.89
N ASN A 76 7.89 -2.18 -15.72
CA ASN A 76 7.99 -1.54 -17.03
C ASN A 76 8.27 -0.03 -16.92
N VAL A 77 7.69 0.62 -15.91
CA VAL A 77 7.92 2.05 -15.63
C VAL A 77 9.24 2.28 -14.88
N GLY A 78 9.72 1.28 -14.12
CA GLY A 78 10.97 1.35 -13.36
C GLY A 78 10.83 1.99 -11.99
N ILE A 79 9.67 1.82 -11.34
CA ILE A 79 9.42 2.35 -9.98
C ILE A 79 9.71 1.28 -8.92
N PRO A 80 10.25 1.66 -7.73
CA PRO A 80 10.50 0.72 -6.65
C PRO A 80 9.23 0.11 -6.08
N ILE A 81 9.30 -1.18 -5.75
CA ILE A 81 8.17 -2.00 -5.29
C ILE A 81 8.41 -2.45 -3.85
N VAL A 82 7.49 -2.06 -2.96
CA VAL A 82 7.39 -2.54 -1.58
C VAL A 82 6.20 -3.48 -1.48
N ALA A 83 6.37 -4.67 -0.90
CA ALA A 83 5.25 -5.61 -0.77
C ALA A 83 5.14 -6.26 0.61
N LEU A 84 3.89 -6.51 1.02
CA LEU A 84 3.56 -7.35 2.17
C LEU A 84 3.56 -8.82 1.74
N CYS A 85 4.50 -9.60 2.25
CA CYS A 85 4.69 -10.99 1.84
C CYS A 85 4.47 -11.95 3.01
N ASP A 86 3.66 -12.98 2.77
CA ASP A 86 3.54 -14.17 3.60
C ASP A 86 4.53 -15.25 3.10
N ALA A 87 4.70 -16.34 3.86
CA ALA A 87 5.68 -17.39 3.59
C ALA A 87 5.48 -18.10 2.24
N ASN A 88 4.28 -18.03 1.66
CA ASN A 88 3.95 -18.64 0.38
C ASN A 88 4.05 -17.68 -0.81
N ASN A 89 4.43 -16.42 -0.60
CA ASN A 89 4.56 -15.46 -1.69
C ASN A 89 5.93 -15.55 -2.36
N GLU A 90 5.94 -15.44 -3.69
CA GLU A 90 7.16 -15.19 -4.43
C GLU A 90 7.57 -13.72 -4.25
N THR A 91 8.82 -13.49 -3.87
CA THR A 91 9.41 -12.16 -3.69
C THR A 91 10.15 -11.67 -4.93
N ARG A 92 9.93 -12.32 -6.07
CA ARG A 92 10.57 -11.95 -7.33
C ARG A 92 10.09 -10.58 -7.77
N ASN A 93 11.04 -9.72 -8.15
CA ASN A 93 10.78 -8.35 -8.59
C ASN A 93 10.18 -7.43 -7.50
N VAL A 94 10.37 -7.77 -6.23
CA VAL A 94 10.06 -6.88 -5.09
C VAL A 94 11.37 -6.37 -4.52
N ASP A 95 11.53 -5.05 -4.41
CA ASP A 95 12.75 -4.44 -3.89
C ASP A 95 12.82 -4.47 -2.37
N LEU A 96 11.67 -4.27 -1.71
CA LEU A 96 11.57 -4.29 -0.26
C LEU A 96 10.39 -5.15 0.20
N VAL A 97 10.70 -6.18 0.98
CA VAL A 97 9.71 -7.10 1.53
C VAL A 97 9.42 -6.75 2.98
N ILE A 98 8.13 -6.60 3.31
CA ILE A 98 7.65 -6.54 4.68
C ILE A 98 7.03 -7.91 5.00
N PRO A 99 7.73 -8.76 5.78
CA PRO A 99 7.23 -10.08 6.11
C PRO A 99 6.03 -9.95 7.07
N THR A 100 4.85 -10.39 6.65
CA THR A 100 3.63 -10.32 7.44
C THR A 100 2.55 -11.27 6.94
N ASN A 101 1.56 -11.56 7.79
CA ASN A 101 0.39 -12.31 7.37
C ASN A 101 -0.53 -11.40 6.51
N ASN A 102 -0.52 -11.61 5.20
CA ASN A 102 -1.33 -10.86 4.24
C ASN A 102 -2.71 -11.49 3.92
N LYS A 103 -3.14 -12.50 4.70
CA LYS A 103 -4.46 -13.16 4.57
C LYS A 103 -5.43 -12.75 5.68
N GLY A 104 -4.91 -12.54 6.89
CA GLY A 104 -5.72 -12.23 8.06
C GLY A 104 -6.24 -10.79 8.03
N ARG A 105 -7.55 -10.60 8.22
CA ARG A 105 -8.17 -9.26 8.31
C ARG A 105 -7.53 -8.37 9.38
N ARG A 106 -7.29 -8.94 10.57
CA ARG A 106 -6.64 -8.25 11.70
C ARG A 106 -5.16 -8.00 11.45
N ALA A 107 -4.47 -8.95 10.82
CA ALA A 107 -3.06 -8.78 10.49
C ALA A 107 -2.86 -7.63 9.50
N LEU A 108 -3.64 -7.59 8.43
CA LEU A 108 -3.63 -6.48 7.46
C LEU A 108 -3.99 -5.14 8.10
N ALA A 109 -5.04 -5.09 8.92
CA ALA A 109 -5.42 -3.89 9.66
C ALA A 109 -4.28 -3.38 10.55
N CYS A 110 -3.64 -4.28 11.30
CA CYS A 110 -2.51 -3.95 12.17
C CYS A 110 -1.31 -3.40 11.38
N VAL A 111 -0.94 -4.05 10.26
CA VAL A 111 0.19 -3.61 9.44
C VAL A 111 -0.05 -2.23 8.85
N TYR A 112 -1.22 -1.99 8.26
CA TYR A 112 -1.57 -0.67 7.72
C TYR A 112 -1.68 0.40 8.81
N TRP A 113 -2.20 0.06 10.00
CA TRP A 113 -2.24 0.95 11.14
C TRP A 113 -0.83 1.36 11.60
N LEU A 114 0.07 0.39 11.78
CA LEU A 114 1.47 0.64 12.12
C LEU A 114 2.18 1.47 11.04
N LEU A 115 2.01 1.12 9.77
CA LEU A 115 2.60 1.86 8.65
C LEU A 115 2.13 3.31 8.62
N THR A 116 0.82 3.55 8.78
CA THR A 116 0.25 4.90 8.82
C THR A 116 0.87 5.71 9.96
N ARG A 117 0.90 5.14 11.17
CA ARG A 117 1.41 5.81 12.37
C ARG A 117 2.89 6.16 12.24
N GLU A 118 3.72 5.21 11.82
CA GLU A 118 5.16 5.44 11.67
C GLU A 118 5.47 6.43 10.56
N MET A 119 4.70 6.43 9.45
CA MET A 119 4.90 7.43 8.39
C MET A 119 4.52 8.84 8.83
N LEU A 120 3.40 9.02 9.55
CA LEU A 120 2.99 10.32 10.08
C LEU A 120 4.01 10.88 11.10
N LYS A 121 4.60 10.00 11.90
CA LYS A 121 5.67 10.35 12.84
C LYS A 121 6.93 10.84 12.12
N GLU A 122 7.36 10.11 11.09
CA GLU A 122 8.53 10.52 10.29
C GLU A 122 8.29 11.79 9.46
N GLN A 123 7.03 12.08 9.09
CA GLN A 123 6.64 13.35 8.46
C GLN A 123 6.54 14.52 9.46
N GLY A 124 6.72 14.27 10.76
CA GLY A 124 6.64 15.30 11.81
C GLY A 124 5.23 15.81 12.10
N ILE A 125 4.19 15.13 11.59
CA ILE A 125 2.78 15.48 11.84
C ILE A 125 2.35 14.99 13.22
N LEU A 126 2.92 13.87 13.68
CA LEU A 126 2.74 13.34 15.03
C LEU A 126 4.04 13.46 15.81
N GLU A 127 4.02 14.18 16.92
CA GLU A 127 5.15 14.26 17.86
C GLU A 127 5.13 13.07 18.82
N ASN A 128 3.95 12.64 19.29
CA ASN A 128 3.80 11.53 20.21
C ASN A 128 2.92 10.40 19.66
N ASN A 129 3.19 9.17 20.12
CA ASN A 129 2.42 7.99 19.73
C ASN A 129 0.95 8.06 20.19
N GLU A 130 0.65 8.85 21.22
CA GLU A 130 -0.68 9.01 21.82
C GLU A 130 -1.61 9.93 21.02
N ASP A 131 -1.05 10.75 20.13
CA ASP A 131 -1.81 11.68 19.29
C ASP A 131 -2.46 10.97 18.09
N PHE A 132 -2.12 9.70 17.84
CA PHE A 132 -2.72 8.92 16.77
C PHE A 132 -4.13 8.46 17.16
N LYS A 133 -5.13 9.22 16.70
CA LYS A 133 -6.55 9.03 17.05
C LYS A 133 -7.20 7.80 16.44
N LEU A 134 -6.65 7.25 15.35
CA LEU A 134 -7.23 6.10 14.67
C LEU A 134 -6.87 4.80 15.41
N THR A 135 -7.86 3.96 15.61
CA THR A 135 -7.69 2.65 16.26
C THR A 135 -7.53 1.55 15.21
N MET A 136 -7.00 0.40 15.62
CA MET A 136 -6.84 -0.75 14.72
C MET A 136 -8.19 -1.24 14.17
N ASP A 137 -9.26 -1.10 14.95
CA ASP A 137 -10.61 -1.52 14.56
C ASP A 137 -11.17 -0.69 13.40
N ASP A 138 -10.76 0.58 13.28
CA ASP A 138 -11.13 1.43 12.14
C ASP A 138 -10.62 0.81 10.82
N PHE A 139 -9.42 0.23 10.85
CA PHE A 139 -8.78 -0.41 9.71
C PHE A 139 -9.30 -1.83 9.42
N GLU A 140 -10.00 -2.49 10.36
CA GLU A 140 -10.47 -3.87 10.20
C GLU A 140 -11.61 -3.96 9.19
N ALA A 141 -11.44 -4.78 8.14
CA ALA A 141 -12.47 -5.02 7.14
C ALA A 141 -13.74 -5.64 7.76
N SER A 142 -14.91 -5.13 7.37
CA SER A 142 -16.21 -5.70 7.75
C SER A 142 -16.36 -7.11 7.17
N LEU A 143 -17.07 -7.98 7.88
CA LEU A 143 -17.45 -9.33 7.44
C LEU A 143 -18.37 -9.30 6.22
#